data_AF-A0A0L0N0G9-F1
#
_entry.id   AF-A0A0L0N0G9-F1
#
_cell.length_a   1.000
_cell.length_b   1.000
_cell.length_c   1.000
_cell.angle_alpha   90.00
_cell.angle_beta   90.00
_cell.angle_gamma   90.00
#
_symmetry.space_group_name_H-M   'P 1'
#
loop_
_entity.id
_entity.type
_entity.pdbx_description
1 polymer ?
#
loop_
_entity_poly.entity_id
_entity_poly.type
_entity_poly.pdbx_seq_one_letter_code
_entity_poly.pdbx_strand_id
1 'polypeptide(L)'
;MISNSGKSSLILTLLHLLDYSGSVAIDGIEISHITRQQLRSRITTIPQDPIELSGSIRKNLNPYDISVSRSNRLINDDFAMREALSRVGILEHISSHGGLDAELSAVGLSQGQKQLLCLARAVLHNARTGSRIILADEATSNVDHETDAQMQAVMAEAFSGCTVITVAHRLETIQDVDVVLELEAGRLNGQTRRQKTDCAGSEG
;
A
#
# COMPACT_ATOMS: atom_id res chain seq x y z
N MET A 1 -2.54 8.53 21.65
CA MET A 1 -3.64 8.03 20.80
C MET A 1 -4.67 9.15 20.68
N ILE A 2 -4.88 9.72 19.50
CA ILE A 2 -5.97 10.70 19.27
C ILE A 2 -6.83 10.13 18.16
N SER A 3 -7.83 9.32 18.55
CA SER A 3 -8.81 8.66 17.68
C SER A 3 -9.73 9.63 16.92
N ASN A 4 -9.53 10.94 17.08
CA ASN A 4 -10.25 12.00 16.37
C ASN A 4 -9.32 13.07 15.77
N SER A 5 -8.11 12.68 15.35
CA SER A 5 -7.14 13.62 14.76
C SER A 5 -7.42 13.97 13.30
N GLY A 6 -8.18 13.14 12.58
CA GLY A 6 -8.54 13.37 11.16
C GLY A 6 -7.64 12.69 10.13
N LYS A 7 -6.72 11.79 10.54
CA LYS A 7 -5.79 11.08 9.64
C LYS A 7 -6.52 10.19 8.62
N SER A 8 -7.45 9.35 9.08
CA SER A 8 -8.26 8.51 8.18
C SER A 8 -9.15 9.37 7.29
N SER A 9 -9.73 10.47 7.82
CA SER A 9 -10.52 11.42 7.01
C SER A 9 -9.70 12.06 5.90
N LEU A 10 -8.42 12.36 6.14
CA LEU A 10 -7.49 12.86 5.13
C LEU A 10 -7.27 11.82 4.02
N ILE A 11 -6.96 10.56 4.37
CA ILE A 11 -6.84 9.46 3.39
C ILE A 11 -8.10 9.32 2.55
N LEU A 12 -9.27 9.29 3.19
CA LEU A 12 -10.55 9.15 2.49
C LEU A 12 -10.85 10.35 1.58
N THR A 13 -10.43 11.55 1.95
CA THR A 13 -10.52 12.76 1.12
C THR A 13 -9.62 12.65 -0.11
N LEU A 14 -8.37 12.19 0.04
CA LEU A 14 -7.45 11.95 -1.08
C LEU A 14 -7.97 10.90 -2.07
N LEU A 15 -8.73 9.92 -1.58
CA LEU A 15 -9.44 8.93 -2.40
C LEU A 15 -10.77 9.45 -2.97
N HIS A 16 -11.13 10.71 -2.69
CA HIS A 16 -12.39 11.35 -3.06
C HIS A 16 -13.60 10.48 -2.64
N LEU A 17 -13.55 9.92 -1.43
CA LEU A 17 -14.63 9.16 -0.79
C LEU A 17 -15.48 10.01 0.16
N LEU A 18 -14.95 11.16 0.59
CA LEU A 18 -15.66 12.15 1.39
C LEU A 18 -15.77 13.46 0.61
N ASP A 19 -16.85 14.20 0.87
CA ASP A 19 -16.98 15.58 0.41
C ASP A 19 -16.06 16.48 1.24
N TYR A 20 -15.51 17.51 0.60
CA TYR A 20 -14.56 18.45 1.22
C TYR A 20 -14.75 19.87 0.69
N SER A 21 -14.28 20.84 1.47
CA SER A 21 -14.21 22.25 1.07
C SER A 21 -12.76 22.65 0.80
N GLY A 22 -12.55 23.62 -0.09
CA GLY A 22 -11.21 24.03 -0.53
C GLY A 22 -10.76 23.28 -1.78
N SER A 23 -9.45 23.04 -1.90
CA SER A 23 -8.81 22.49 -3.10
C SER A 23 -7.88 21.34 -2.75
N VAL A 24 -7.88 20.29 -3.56
CA VAL A 24 -6.96 19.15 -3.45
C VAL A 24 -6.50 18.81 -4.85
N ALA A 25 -5.21 18.98 -5.12
CA ALA A 25 -4.65 18.78 -6.45
C ALA A 25 -3.53 17.73 -6.44
N ILE A 26 -3.45 16.96 -7.52
CA ILE A 26 -2.35 16.03 -7.82
C ILE A 26 -1.74 16.50 -9.14
N ASP A 27 -0.43 16.74 -9.15
CA ASP A 27 0.30 17.28 -10.31
C ASP A 27 -0.34 18.56 -10.89
N GLY A 28 -0.92 19.40 -10.01
CA GLY A 28 -1.61 20.64 -10.37
C GLY A 28 -3.04 20.45 -10.91
N ILE A 29 -3.57 19.23 -10.94
CA ILE A 29 -4.93 18.92 -11.38
C ILE A 29 -5.83 18.68 -10.17
N GLU A 30 -6.89 19.47 -10.02
CA GLU A 30 -7.90 19.28 -8.97
C GLU A 30 -8.56 17.90 -9.07
N ILE A 31 -8.59 17.16 -7.96
CA ILE A 31 -9.16 15.80 -7.91
C ILE A 31 -10.68 15.79 -8.12
N SER A 32 -11.34 16.93 -7.92
CA SER A 32 -12.78 17.11 -8.20
C SER A 32 -13.10 17.12 -9.70
N HIS A 33 -12.12 17.44 -10.55
CA HIS A 33 -12.27 17.44 -12.01
C HIS A 33 -12.00 16.07 -12.64
N ILE A 34 -11.55 15.09 -11.84
CA ILE A 34 -11.20 13.74 -12.28
C ILE A 34 -12.31 12.78 -11.84
N THR A 35 -12.69 11.82 -12.70
CA THR A 35 -13.62 10.78 -12.27
C THR A 35 -13.02 9.97 -11.11
N ARG A 36 -13.86 9.58 -10.14
CA ARG A 36 -13.41 8.79 -8.98
C ARG A 36 -12.69 7.51 -9.38
N GLN A 37 -13.12 6.87 -10.47
CA GLN A 37 -12.48 5.67 -11.00
C GLN A 37 -11.06 5.96 -11.53
N GLN A 38 -10.89 7.01 -12.34
CA GLN A 38 -9.57 7.39 -12.86
C GLN A 38 -8.62 7.78 -11.73
N LEU A 39 -9.07 8.62 -10.80
CA LEU A 39 -8.29 9.02 -9.63
C LEU A 39 -7.81 7.80 -8.84
N ARG A 40 -8.74 6.92 -8.45
CA ARG A 40 -8.42 5.74 -7.62
C ARG A 40 -7.57 4.72 -8.34
N SER A 41 -7.68 4.57 -9.66
CA SER A 41 -6.79 3.69 -10.43
C SER A 41 -5.33 4.17 -10.47
N ARG A 42 -5.06 5.43 -10.10
CA ARG A 42 -3.71 6.01 -10.02
C ARG A 42 -3.18 6.14 -8.59
N ILE A 43 -3.94 5.67 -7.60
CA ILE A 43 -3.55 5.65 -6.19
C ILE A 43 -3.50 4.19 -5.73
N THR A 44 -2.37 3.74 -5.22
CA THR A 44 -2.27 2.42 -4.56
C THR A 44 -2.61 2.59 -3.09
N THR A 45 -3.44 1.71 -2.54
CA THR A 45 -3.79 1.72 -1.12
C THR A 45 -3.32 0.44 -0.43
N ILE A 46 -2.82 0.59 0.80
CA ILE A 46 -2.46 -0.50 1.72
C ILE A 46 -3.27 -0.25 3.00
N PRO A 47 -4.42 -0.92 3.18
CA PRO A 47 -5.26 -0.74 4.35
C PRO A 47 -4.64 -1.36 5.60
N GLN A 48 -5.08 -0.87 6.77
CA GLN A 48 -4.75 -1.42 8.09
C GLN A 48 -5.14 -2.90 8.21
N ASP A 49 -6.40 -3.21 7.86
CA ASP A 49 -6.93 -4.57 7.94
C ASP A 49 -6.97 -5.21 6.54
N PRO A 50 -6.35 -6.39 6.35
CA PRO A 50 -6.40 -7.10 5.08
C PRO A 50 -7.84 -7.41 4.67
N ILE A 51 -8.24 -6.96 3.47
CA ILE A 51 -9.52 -7.32 2.89
C ILE A 51 -9.37 -8.62 2.11
N GLU A 52 -10.02 -9.66 2.62
CA GLU A 52 -10.18 -10.96 1.96
C GLU A 52 -11.48 -10.97 1.15
N LEU A 53 -11.36 -11.36 -0.11
CA LEU A 53 -12.50 -11.56 -1.00
C LEU A 53 -12.74 -13.05 -1.17
N SER A 54 -14.00 -13.45 -1.25
CA SER A 54 -14.34 -14.83 -1.61
C SER A 54 -13.80 -15.17 -3.01
N GLY A 55 -13.05 -16.26 -3.11
CA GLY A 55 -12.43 -16.77 -4.33
C GLY A 55 -10.94 -17.03 -4.18
N SER A 56 -10.29 -17.26 -5.32
CA SER A 56 -8.90 -17.67 -5.38
C SER A 56 -7.88 -16.60 -4.95
N ILE A 57 -6.65 -17.04 -4.68
CA ILE A 57 -5.49 -16.15 -4.50
C ILE A 57 -5.36 -15.17 -5.67
N ARG A 58 -5.52 -15.63 -6.90
CA ARG A 58 -5.52 -14.82 -8.12
C ARG A 58 -6.52 -13.68 -8.07
N LYS A 59 -7.78 -13.98 -7.73
CA LYS A 59 -8.84 -12.97 -7.60
C LYS A 59 -8.54 -11.99 -6.47
N ASN A 60 -7.93 -12.48 -5.39
CA ASN A 60 -7.51 -11.63 -4.28
C ASN A 60 -6.31 -10.75 -4.63
N LEU A 61 -5.38 -11.17 -5.48
CA LEU A 61 -4.27 -10.33 -5.96
C LEU A 61 -4.73 -9.30 -6.99
N ASN A 62 -5.73 -9.61 -7.81
CA ASN A 62 -6.26 -8.74 -8.85
C ASN A 62 -7.79 -8.66 -8.82
N PRO A 63 -8.38 -7.97 -7.84
CA PRO A 63 -9.84 -7.94 -7.68
C PRO A 63 -10.58 -7.13 -8.74
N TYR A 64 -9.90 -6.22 -9.43
CA TYR A 64 -10.51 -5.27 -10.37
C TYR A 64 -10.35 -5.66 -11.83
N ASP A 65 -9.78 -6.84 -12.10
CA ASP A 65 -9.42 -7.34 -13.43
C ASP A 65 -9.14 -6.21 -14.44
N ILE A 66 -8.06 -5.47 -14.21
CA ILE A 66 -7.66 -4.31 -15.05
C ILE A 66 -7.27 -4.79 -16.48
N SER A 67 -7.51 -6.06 -16.82
CA SER A 67 -7.29 -6.67 -18.12
C SER A 67 -8.43 -6.47 -19.14
N VAL A 68 -9.32 -5.49 -18.93
CA VAL A 68 -10.25 -5.02 -19.97
C VAL A 68 -9.50 -4.19 -21.04
N SER A 69 -8.51 -4.80 -21.69
CA SER A 69 -8.12 -4.60 -23.10
C SER A 69 -6.80 -5.34 -23.33
N ARG A 70 -6.77 -6.24 -24.33
CA ARG A 70 -5.60 -6.92 -24.94
C ARG A 70 -5.44 -8.40 -24.58
N SER A 71 -5.92 -9.20 -25.52
CA SER A 71 -6.11 -10.65 -25.60
C SER A 71 -4.87 -11.55 -25.47
N ASN A 72 -3.76 -11.07 -24.91
CA ASN A 72 -2.52 -11.85 -24.75
C ASN A 72 -1.86 -11.70 -23.36
N ARG A 73 -2.61 -11.22 -22.37
CA ARG A 73 -2.10 -10.81 -21.04
C ARG A 73 -2.04 -11.90 -19.97
N LEU A 74 -2.76 -13.01 -20.11
CA LEU A 74 -2.91 -14.00 -19.03
C LEU A 74 -1.57 -14.63 -18.58
N ILE A 75 -0.67 -14.94 -19.51
CA ILE A 75 0.65 -15.54 -19.19
C ILE A 75 1.56 -14.55 -18.45
N ASN A 76 1.49 -13.26 -18.79
CA ASN A 76 2.23 -12.21 -18.08
C ASN A 76 1.64 -11.93 -16.69
N ASP A 77 0.35 -12.20 -16.50
CA ASP A 77 -0.34 -11.93 -15.24
C ASP A 77 0.04 -12.93 -14.15
N ASP A 78 0.13 -14.21 -14.50
CA ASP A 78 0.62 -15.27 -13.61
C ASP A 78 2.04 -15.01 -13.12
N PHE A 79 2.94 -14.64 -14.04
CA PHE A 79 4.32 -14.33 -13.69
C PHE A 79 4.38 -13.13 -12.75
N ALA A 80 3.69 -12.03 -13.06
CA ALA A 80 3.65 -10.85 -12.21
C ALA A 80 3.02 -11.13 -10.83
N MET A 81 2.00 -11.98 -10.75
CA MET A 81 1.41 -12.41 -9.48
C MET A 81 2.40 -13.23 -8.65
N ARG A 82 3.06 -14.22 -9.25
CA ARG A 82 4.08 -15.03 -8.55
C ARG A 82 5.25 -14.16 -8.10
N GLU A 83 5.69 -13.22 -8.92
CA GLU A 83 6.73 -12.26 -8.57
C GLU A 83 6.31 -11.40 -7.37
N ALA A 84 5.10 -10.84 -7.38
CA ALA A 84 4.59 -10.06 -6.25
C ALA A 84 4.52 -10.88 -4.95
N LEU A 85 4.09 -12.14 -5.04
CA LEU A 85 4.08 -13.08 -3.91
C LEU A 85 5.49 -13.46 -3.43
N SER A 86 6.44 -13.55 -4.37
CA SER A 86 7.86 -13.84 -4.07
C SER A 86 8.50 -12.68 -3.33
N ARG A 87 8.25 -11.45 -3.77
CA ARG A 87 8.78 -10.23 -3.13
C ARG A 87 8.33 -10.10 -1.68
N VAL A 88 7.10 -10.49 -1.37
CA VAL A 88 6.58 -10.50 0.01
C VAL A 88 6.84 -11.83 0.74
N GLY A 89 7.60 -12.76 0.15
CA GLY A 89 8.03 -14.01 0.78
C GLY A 89 6.94 -15.04 1.10
N ILE A 90 5.76 -14.98 0.46
CA ILE A 90 4.67 -15.95 0.71
C ILE A 90 4.41 -16.90 -0.47
N LEU A 91 5.19 -16.79 -1.55
CA LEU A 91 5.00 -17.61 -2.76
C LEU A 91 5.08 -19.12 -2.47
N GLU A 92 6.03 -19.56 -1.67
CA GLU A 92 6.22 -20.99 -1.35
C GLU A 92 5.02 -21.55 -0.58
N HIS A 93 4.54 -20.82 0.44
CA HIS A 93 3.35 -21.17 1.21
C HIS A 93 2.12 -21.28 0.31
N ILE A 94 1.90 -20.32 -0.58
CA ILE A 94 0.78 -20.37 -1.52
C ILE A 94 0.92 -21.53 -2.50
N SER A 95 2.13 -21.78 -3.00
CA SER A 95 2.40 -22.84 -3.98
C SER A 95 2.17 -24.23 -3.39
N SER A 96 2.52 -24.46 -2.12
CA SER A 96 2.26 -25.73 -1.42
C SER A 96 0.78 -25.98 -1.13
N HIS A 97 -0.07 -24.95 -1.21
CA HIS A 97 -1.52 -25.01 -0.96
C HIS A 97 -2.37 -24.86 -2.23
N GLY A 98 -1.82 -25.15 -3.41
CA GLY A 98 -2.56 -25.14 -4.68
C GLY A 98 -2.36 -23.89 -5.55
N GLY A 99 -1.47 -22.97 -5.14
CA GLY A 99 -1.02 -21.86 -5.97
C GLY A 99 -2.05 -20.76 -6.17
N LEU A 100 -1.96 -20.05 -7.30
CA LEU A 100 -2.81 -18.90 -7.61
C LEU A 100 -4.30 -19.24 -7.70
N ASP A 101 -4.64 -20.48 -8.04
CA ASP A 101 -6.02 -20.90 -8.24
C ASP A 101 -6.64 -21.55 -6.99
N ALA A 102 -5.87 -21.69 -5.91
CA ALA A 102 -6.38 -22.12 -4.62
C ALA A 102 -7.35 -21.09 -4.03
N GLU A 103 -8.44 -21.57 -3.42
CA GLU A 103 -9.35 -20.75 -2.63
C GLU A 103 -8.61 -20.14 -1.43
N LEU A 104 -8.67 -18.81 -1.26
CA LEU A 104 -7.93 -18.11 -0.20
C LEU A 104 -8.24 -18.68 1.19
N SER A 105 -9.49 -19.04 1.44
CA SER A 105 -9.94 -19.63 2.71
C SER A 105 -9.33 -21.00 3.01
N ALA A 106 -8.89 -21.74 1.99
CA ALA A 106 -8.28 -23.06 2.13
C ALA A 106 -6.76 -23.01 2.35
N VAL A 107 -6.11 -21.88 2.09
CA VAL A 107 -4.64 -21.71 2.23
C VAL A 107 -4.22 -21.50 3.69
N GLY A 108 -5.13 -21.11 4.58
CA GLY A 108 -4.86 -20.99 6.01
C GLY A 108 -3.81 -19.94 6.38
N LEU A 109 -3.89 -18.74 5.81
CA LEU A 109 -2.92 -17.68 6.06
C LEU A 109 -3.00 -17.14 7.50
N SER A 110 -1.83 -16.92 8.12
CA SER A 110 -1.71 -16.17 9.37
C SER A 110 -2.07 -14.69 9.18
N GLN A 111 -2.28 -13.95 10.28
CA GLN A 111 -2.58 -12.51 10.19
C GLN A 111 -1.45 -11.73 9.48
N GLY A 112 -0.18 -12.05 9.77
CA GLY A 112 0.97 -11.46 9.08
C GLY A 112 1.00 -11.82 7.59
N GLN A 113 0.75 -13.09 7.24
CA GLN A 113 0.70 -13.51 5.83
C GLN A 113 -0.45 -12.85 5.06
N LYS A 114 -1.59 -12.57 5.71
CA LYS A 114 -2.70 -11.81 5.09
C LYS A 114 -2.28 -10.37 4.79
N GLN A 115 -1.48 -9.74 5.65
CA GLN A 115 -0.93 -8.43 5.37
C GLN A 115 0.10 -8.46 4.23
N LEU A 116 0.98 -9.46 4.21
CA LEU A 116 1.90 -9.67 3.08
C LEU A 116 1.14 -9.89 1.77
N LEU A 117 0.02 -10.63 1.77
CA LEU A 117 -0.84 -10.76 0.60
C LEU A 117 -1.44 -9.40 0.17
N CYS A 118 -1.83 -8.56 1.13
CA CYS A 118 -2.30 -7.21 0.85
C CYS A 118 -1.20 -6.32 0.24
N LEU A 119 0.03 -6.44 0.76
CA LEU A 119 1.19 -5.75 0.20
C LEU A 119 1.51 -6.26 -1.22
N ALA A 120 1.44 -7.57 -1.47
CA ALA A 120 1.60 -8.13 -2.82
C ALA A 120 0.56 -7.57 -3.80
N ARG A 121 -0.70 -7.44 -3.36
CA ARG A 121 -1.77 -6.77 -4.14
C ARG A 121 -1.39 -5.32 -4.47
N ALA A 122 -0.84 -4.57 -3.51
CA ALA A 122 -0.40 -3.19 -3.71
C ALA A 122 0.78 -3.06 -4.69
N VAL A 123 1.78 -3.94 -4.55
CA VAL A 123 2.94 -4.05 -5.47
C VAL A 123 2.46 -4.33 -6.89
N LEU A 124 1.57 -5.30 -7.05
CA LEU A 124 1.02 -5.69 -8.34
C LEU A 124 0.17 -4.57 -8.97
N HIS A 125 -0.64 -3.88 -8.17
CA HIS A 125 -1.40 -2.72 -8.62
C HIS A 125 -0.47 -1.61 -9.13
N ASN A 126 0.56 -1.25 -8.35
CA ASN A 126 1.52 -0.23 -8.71
C ASN A 126 2.27 -0.57 -10.01
N ALA A 127 2.77 -1.80 -10.15
CA ALA A 127 3.47 -2.24 -11.35
C ALA A 127 2.58 -2.18 -12.60
N ARG A 128 1.28 -2.44 -12.47
CA ARG A 128 0.33 -2.40 -13.59
C ARG A 128 -0.13 -1.00 -13.96
N THR A 129 -0.39 -0.16 -12.97
CA THR A 129 -1.00 1.16 -13.19
C THR A 129 0.05 2.26 -13.28
N GLY A 130 1.30 2.01 -12.88
CA GLY A 130 2.32 3.03 -12.73
C GLY A 130 1.89 4.14 -11.77
N SER A 131 1.10 3.80 -10.74
CA SER A 131 0.68 4.74 -9.72
C SER A 131 1.91 5.38 -9.07
N ARG A 132 1.82 6.67 -8.75
CA ARG A 132 2.92 7.41 -8.10
C ARG A 132 2.58 7.84 -6.68
N ILE A 133 1.36 7.56 -6.22
CA ILE A 133 0.88 7.87 -4.89
C ILE A 133 0.48 6.57 -4.21
N ILE A 134 1.09 6.31 -3.05
CA ILE A 134 0.81 5.17 -2.19
C ILE A 134 0.23 5.70 -0.89
N LEU A 135 -0.95 5.22 -0.49
CA LEU A 135 -1.56 5.52 0.79
C LEU A 135 -1.49 4.27 1.66
N ALA A 136 -0.73 4.32 2.74
CA ALA A 136 -0.59 3.22 3.69
C ALA A 136 -1.23 3.61 5.03
N ASP A 137 -2.13 2.79 5.54
CA ASP A 137 -2.73 2.96 6.85
C ASP A 137 -2.14 1.89 7.78
N GLU A 138 -1.11 2.25 8.56
CA GLU A 138 -0.36 1.29 9.36
C GLU A 138 -0.87 1.22 10.80
N ALA A 139 -1.75 0.27 11.10
CA ALA A 139 -1.89 -0.22 12.47
C ALA A 139 -1.33 -1.64 12.59
N THR A 140 -0.04 -1.70 12.91
CA THR A 140 0.76 -2.93 12.99
C THR A 140 0.60 -3.68 14.32
N SER A 141 -0.54 -3.55 15.02
CA SER A 141 -0.66 -4.09 16.39
C SER A 141 -0.68 -5.62 16.47
N ASN A 142 -0.90 -6.31 15.35
CA ASN A 142 -1.19 -7.76 15.32
C ASN A 142 -0.15 -8.57 14.52
N VAL A 143 1.05 -8.03 14.31
CA VAL A 143 2.08 -8.55 13.41
C VAL A 143 3.38 -8.69 14.18
N ASP A 144 4.06 -9.82 14.01
CA ASP A 144 5.37 -10.01 14.63
C ASP A 144 6.43 -9.12 13.98
N HIS A 145 7.53 -8.90 14.71
CA HIS A 145 8.60 -8.01 14.30
C HIS A 145 9.28 -8.43 12.98
N GLU A 146 9.34 -9.73 12.69
CA GLU A 146 9.99 -10.25 11.48
C GLU A 146 9.14 -9.90 10.25
N THR A 147 7.84 -10.16 10.31
CA THR A 147 6.89 -9.81 9.25
C THR A 147 6.84 -8.29 9.04
N ASP A 148 6.86 -7.48 10.10
CA ASP A 148 6.86 -6.02 10.02
C ASP A 148 8.13 -5.50 9.30
N ALA A 149 9.31 -5.99 9.69
CA ALA A 149 10.57 -5.64 9.04
C ALA A 149 10.58 -6.03 7.55
N GLN A 150 10.02 -7.20 7.23
CA GLN A 150 9.87 -7.65 5.84
C GLN A 150 8.95 -6.73 5.04
N MET A 151 7.81 -6.32 5.61
CA MET A 151 6.88 -5.39 4.95
C MET A 151 7.55 -4.05 4.66
N GLN A 152 8.27 -3.48 5.63
CA GLN A 152 8.98 -2.22 5.45
C GLN A 152 10.06 -2.30 4.36
N ALA A 153 10.83 -3.40 4.31
CA ALA A 153 11.82 -3.62 3.26
C ALA A 153 11.18 -3.68 1.86
N VAL A 154 10.07 -4.40 1.72
CA VAL A 154 9.33 -4.49 0.46
C VAL A 154 8.72 -3.13 0.08
N MET A 155 8.18 -2.37 1.03
CA MET A 155 7.63 -1.03 0.77
C MET A 155 8.71 -0.08 0.24
N ALA A 156 9.88 -0.06 0.88
CA ALA A 156 11.00 0.80 0.47
C ALA A 156 11.50 0.47 -0.95
N GLU A 157 11.58 -0.82 -1.28
CA GLU A 157 12.01 -1.27 -2.62
C GLU A 157 10.93 -1.05 -3.68
N ALA A 158 9.70 -1.52 -3.42
CA ALA A 158 8.61 -1.54 -4.41
C ALA A 158 8.08 -0.16 -4.76
N PHE A 159 8.12 0.78 -3.83
CA PHE A 159 7.57 2.12 -4.00
C PHE A 159 8.64 3.20 -4.07
N SER A 160 9.88 2.82 -4.37
CA SER A 160 10.95 3.77 -4.65
C SER A 160 10.55 4.74 -5.77
N GLY A 161 10.67 6.04 -5.51
CA GLY A 161 10.26 7.09 -6.45
C GLY A 161 8.75 7.34 -6.53
N CYS A 162 7.97 6.82 -5.58
CA CYS A 162 6.58 7.19 -5.34
C CYS A 162 6.45 8.14 -4.14
N THR A 163 5.39 8.94 -4.11
CA THR A 163 4.95 9.67 -2.92
C THR A 163 4.20 8.70 -2.02
N VAL A 164 4.80 8.34 -0.88
CA VAL A 164 4.19 7.46 0.11
C VAL A 164 3.64 8.30 1.26
N ILE A 165 2.33 8.20 1.52
CA ILE A 165 1.66 8.82 2.65
C ILE A 165 1.26 7.70 3.60
N THR A 166 1.94 7.63 4.74
CA THR A 166 1.71 6.62 5.76
C THR A 166 1.07 7.22 7.01
N VAL A 167 -0.01 6.62 7.48
CA VAL A 167 -0.53 6.86 8.83
C VAL A 167 0.22 5.94 9.78
N ALA A 168 1.22 6.49 10.46
CA ALA A 168 2.05 5.76 11.41
C ALA A 168 1.41 5.72 12.81
N HIS A 169 1.38 4.54 13.42
CA HIS A 169 1.06 4.35 14.84
C HIS A 169 2.28 3.98 15.70
N ARG A 170 3.41 3.67 15.06
CA ARG A 170 4.67 3.29 15.69
C ARG A 170 5.75 4.34 15.43
N LEU A 171 6.63 4.53 16.40
CA LEU A 171 7.75 5.48 16.26
C LEU A 171 8.75 5.00 15.22
N GLU A 172 8.88 3.69 15.05
CA GLU A 172 9.77 3.03 14.10
C GLU A 172 9.39 3.38 12.65
N THR A 173 8.10 3.37 12.30
CA THR A 173 7.62 3.86 10.99
C THR A 173 8.00 5.32 10.74
N ILE A 174 8.04 6.15 11.79
CA ILE A 174 8.37 7.58 11.70
C ILE A 174 9.88 7.78 11.48
N GLN A 175 10.72 6.78 11.76
CA GLN A 175 12.16 6.93 11.61
C GLN A 175 12.54 7.16 10.15
N ASP A 176 11.92 6.46 9.21
CA ASP A 176 12.37 6.42 7.81
C ASP A 176 11.57 7.30 6.83
N VAL A 177 10.79 8.26 7.34
CA VAL A 177 10.05 9.22 6.50
C VAL A 177 10.80 10.54 6.30
N ASP A 178 10.56 11.19 5.15
CA ASP A 178 11.12 12.51 4.84
C ASP A 178 10.46 13.64 5.66
N VAL A 179 9.16 13.51 5.89
CA VAL A 179 8.31 14.53 6.52
C VAL A 179 7.30 13.87 7.45
N VAL A 180 7.22 14.38 8.68
CA VAL A 180 6.22 14.01 9.68
C VAL A 180 5.20 15.13 9.79
N LEU A 181 3.92 14.79 9.64
CA LEU A 181 2.79 15.70 9.82
C LEU A 181 2.02 15.32 11.08
N GLU A 182 2.00 16.23 12.06
CA GLU A 182 1.23 16.06 13.28
C GLU A 182 -0.17 16.64 13.08
N LEU A 183 -1.18 15.75 13.05
CA LEU A 183 -2.59 16.14 13.02
C LEU A 183 -3.21 16.01 14.41
N GLU A 184 -3.90 17.06 14.85
CA GLU A 184 -4.67 17.14 16.08
C GLU A 184 -6.01 17.85 15.84
N ALA A 185 -7.11 17.23 16.29
CA ALA A 185 -8.47 17.77 16.17
C ALA A 185 -8.83 18.29 14.76
N GLY A 186 -8.41 17.57 13.71
CA GLY A 186 -8.68 17.92 12.31
C GLY A 186 -7.81 19.06 11.75
N ARG A 187 -6.78 19.48 12.47
CA ARG A 187 -5.84 20.54 12.07
C ARG A 187 -4.41 20.01 12.03
N LEU A 188 -3.60 20.58 11.14
CA LEU A 188 -2.16 20.38 11.17
C LEU A 188 -1.60 21.20 12.35
N ASN A 189 -1.08 20.50 13.35
CA ASN A 189 -0.49 21.08 14.56
C ASN A 189 1.02 21.33 14.39
N GLY A 190 1.71 20.44 13.66
CA GLY A 190 3.15 20.49 13.48
C GLY A 190 3.61 19.79 12.21
N GLN A 191 4.78 20.19 11.73
CA GLN A 191 5.48 19.55 10.62
C GLN A 191 6.96 19.49 10.94
N THR A 192 7.54 18.29 10.86
CA THR A 192 8.97 18.06 11.03
C THR A 192 9.52 17.46 9.76
N ARG A 193 10.55 18.08 9.19
CA ARG A 193 11.27 17.53 8.03
C ARG A 193 12.58 16.93 8.51
N ARG A 194 12.87 15.70 8.10
CA ARG A 194 14.17 15.09 8.38
C ARG A 194 15.24 15.80 7.55
N GLN A 195 16.28 16.31 8.19
CA GLN A 195 17.50 16.68 7.48
C GLN A 195 18.18 15.37 7.12
N LYS A 196 18.39 15.10 5.83
CA LYS A 196 19.29 14.02 5.40
C LYS A 196 20.63 14.29 6.08
N THR A 197 21.01 13.47 7.06
CA THR A 197 22.41 13.37 7.45
C THR A 197 23.13 12.81 6.24
N ASP A 198 23.90 13.65 5.56
CA ASP A 198 24.89 13.19 4.61
C ASP A 198 25.84 12.26 5.35
N CYS A 199 25.61 10.95 5.26
CA CYS A 199 26.64 9.96 5.55
C CYS A 199 27.67 10.00 4.42
N ALA A 200 28.36 11.12 4.27
CA ALA A 200 29.68 11.17 3.69
C ALA A 200 30.68 10.98 4.84
N GLY A 201 30.93 9.71 5.17
CA GLY A 201 31.82 9.29 6.25
C GLY A 201 32.84 8.27 5.74
N SER A 202 33.84 8.78 5.03
CA SER A 202 35.22 8.28 4.95
C SER A 202 35.46 6.77 4.81
N GLU A 203 35.79 6.36 3.59
CA GLU A 203 36.84 5.35 3.41
C GLU A 203 38.13 5.88 4.06
N GLY A 204 38.74 5.06 4.91
CA GLY A 204 40.07 5.20 5.46
C GLY A 204 40.72 3.83 5.55
#